data_AF-A0A9P8I616-F1
#
_entry.id   AF-A0A9P8I616-F1
#
_cell.length_a   1.000
_cell.length_b   1.000
_cell.length_c   1.000
_cell.angle_alpha   90.00
_cell.angle_beta   90.00
_cell.angle_gamma   90.00
#
_symmetry.space_group_name_H-M   'P 1'
#
loop_
_entity.id
_entity.type
_entity.pdbx_description
1 polymer ?
#
loop_
_entity_poly.entity_id
_entity_poly.type
_entity_poly.pdbx_seq_one_letter_code
_entity_poly.pdbx_strand_id
1 'polypeptide(L)'
;MQVAGIDPINFESSPELREGGGKLAVSGNLTVKYVTEDVEGIEDVEGGEDDCSFETPDASSASPNETIKASMTSTTVTPRRCTCSISVVEALSGLQDNSDDKKGIRLLKLAFKARLDLMCRRHLRTLSSRSVGLHNNHPNLVLKDRISKVVRHASNLAVFKVKHHDWFYRSKRPAVNADRLTVYRYAPVALPEFTFDAVRTFERFAGAGSWQIWQRDGTIVIGGVFNYLRQPSVMNSIDVEFAIYKHHHRNLSGRSRLGWLRNMFYSLIQQLVRQDPVWYAIIASARPDKNWRLITYPYITKDTDTGGETTGFLHLDLNTSKFVQDGSGGNLLSSSMSLDDEEADGCTVVVPGFHRHIKEWHARRLRRGEDPASFTTNCSASYRAEDRRDWGEPEPAPCPAFGIRITQPEIIHGSTPFSNRRRSTLNPWYSGILENHEDLEIHGTLSWSELAACHRDLEAPGRELSGQTPRYGLPGFRFPGSIIMEGSSALGDTLVSRGKWTDPQATKEKDILLGDDDERARVYVAAVREKMVARYKEAYSQLEEMERKFFGEHSYFYCQEHGLETDGKDAEGLYGTDDEGDMNVGNDSDDEGRENGKEGDGN
;
A
#
# COMPACT_ATOMS: atom_id res chain seq x y z
N MET A 1 2.43 -36.38 48.16
CA MET A 1 1.40 -35.43 48.64
C MET A 1 0.34 -35.35 47.56
N GLN A 2 -0.93 -35.53 47.93
CA GLN A 2 -2.00 -36.06 47.09
C GLN A 2 -2.40 -35.19 45.89
N VAL A 3 -2.72 -35.90 44.81
CA VAL A 3 -3.33 -35.44 43.56
C VAL A 3 -4.84 -35.31 43.76
N ALA A 4 -5.42 -34.21 43.29
CA ALA A 4 -6.84 -34.05 43.02
C ALA A 4 -6.93 -33.36 41.64
N GLY A 5 -7.67 -33.82 40.64
CA GLY A 5 -8.91 -34.58 40.66
C GLY A 5 -9.90 -33.78 39.82
N ILE A 6 -9.85 -33.98 38.49
CA ILE A 6 -10.80 -33.41 37.52
C ILE A 6 -12.07 -34.25 37.58
N ASP A 7 -13.24 -33.60 37.55
CA ASP A 7 -14.47 -34.21 37.08
C ASP A 7 -15.37 -33.19 36.34
N PRO A 8 -16.23 -33.65 35.41
CA PRO A 8 -16.68 -32.92 34.23
C PRO A 8 -18.03 -32.20 34.41
N ILE A 9 -18.23 -31.14 33.62
CA ILE A 9 -19.49 -30.38 33.56
C ILE A 9 -20.49 -31.12 32.66
N ASN A 10 -21.58 -31.58 33.27
CA ASN A 10 -22.77 -32.12 32.61
C ASN A 10 -23.55 -31.01 31.88
N PHE A 11 -23.92 -31.29 30.62
CA PHE A 11 -24.96 -30.57 29.90
C PHE A 11 -26.32 -31.12 30.32
N GLU A 12 -27.11 -30.30 31.03
CA GLU A 12 -28.54 -30.54 31.22
C GLU A 12 -29.36 -29.74 30.20
N SER A 13 -30.18 -30.50 29.49
CA SER A 13 -31.24 -30.12 28.57
C SER A 13 -32.50 -29.64 29.30
N SER A 14 -33.16 -28.58 28.79
CA SER A 14 -34.63 -28.39 28.69
C SER A 14 -35.00 -26.90 28.51
N PRO A 15 -36.23 -26.53 28.11
CA PRO A 15 -37.10 -27.13 27.09
C PRO A 15 -37.74 -26.07 26.15
N GLU A 16 -38.41 -26.60 25.13
CA GLU A 16 -39.46 -26.03 24.27
C GLU A 16 -40.13 -24.72 24.71
N LEU A 17 -40.29 -23.77 23.79
CA LEU A 17 -41.48 -22.90 23.72
C LEU A 17 -41.69 -22.34 22.30
N ARG A 18 -42.77 -22.86 21.68
CA ARG A 18 -43.78 -22.20 20.84
C ARG A 18 -43.43 -21.69 19.44
N GLU A 19 -43.94 -22.47 18.50
CA GLU A 19 -44.41 -22.07 17.17
C GLU A 19 -45.31 -20.82 17.23
N GLY A 20 -44.95 -19.82 16.42
CA GLY A 20 -45.78 -18.67 16.09
C GLY A 20 -45.64 -18.40 14.60
N GLY A 21 -46.58 -18.93 13.82
CA GLY A 21 -46.62 -18.77 12.37
C GLY A 21 -46.82 -17.31 11.94
N GLY A 22 -45.97 -16.85 11.05
CA GLY A 22 -46.09 -15.58 10.34
C GLY A 22 -45.70 -15.77 8.88
N LYS A 23 -46.68 -16.09 8.03
CA LYS A 23 -46.55 -16.05 6.57
C LYS A 23 -46.35 -14.58 6.15
N LEU A 24 -45.17 -14.24 5.65
CA LEU A 24 -44.98 -13.09 4.78
C LEU A 24 -44.52 -13.57 3.41
N ALA A 25 -45.45 -13.51 2.46
CA ALA A 25 -45.17 -13.60 1.05
C ALA A 25 -44.49 -12.29 0.62
N VAL A 26 -43.25 -12.38 0.14
CA VAL A 26 -42.65 -11.33 -0.68
C VAL A 26 -42.34 -11.96 -2.03
N SER A 27 -43.20 -11.61 -2.97
CA SER A 27 -43.07 -11.81 -4.40
C SER A 27 -41.93 -10.96 -4.97
N GLY A 28 -41.13 -11.51 -5.88
CA GLY A 28 -40.34 -10.68 -6.80
C GLY A 28 -39.04 -11.29 -7.30
N ASN A 29 -39.08 -12.48 -7.91
CA ASN A 29 -37.98 -12.94 -8.77
C ASN A 29 -37.94 -12.09 -10.04
N LEU A 30 -36.92 -11.22 -10.18
CA LEU A 30 -36.59 -10.58 -11.45
C LEU A 30 -35.55 -11.44 -12.16
N THR A 31 -36.01 -12.41 -12.95
CA THR A 31 -35.15 -13.21 -13.83
C THR A 31 -34.90 -12.40 -15.10
N VAL A 32 -33.72 -11.80 -15.25
CA VAL A 32 -33.28 -11.22 -16.52
C VAL A 32 -32.84 -12.38 -17.42
N LYS A 33 -33.76 -12.86 -18.26
CA LYS A 33 -33.43 -13.73 -19.39
C LYS A 33 -32.79 -12.88 -20.47
N TYR A 34 -31.48 -13.03 -20.67
CA TYR A 34 -30.85 -12.63 -21.93
C TYR A 34 -31.19 -13.70 -22.97
N VAL A 35 -32.03 -13.31 -23.92
CA VAL A 35 -32.21 -14.02 -25.20
C VAL A 35 -31.02 -13.62 -26.06
N THR A 36 -30.05 -14.50 -26.22
CA THR A 36 -29.10 -14.43 -27.32
C THR A 36 -29.72 -15.17 -28.49
N GLU A 37 -30.10 -14.42 -29.52
CA GLU A 37 -30.53 -14.98 -30.80
C GLU A 37 -29.38 -15.76 -31.43
N ASP A 38 -29.69 -16.98 -31.83
CA ASP A 38 -28.86 -17.85 -32.66
C ASP A 38 -28.55 -17.16 -33.99
N VAL A 39 -27.26 -16.98 -34.27
CA VAL A 39 -26.77 -16.76 -35.63
C VAL A 39 -26.02 -18.02 -36.04
N GLU A 40 -26.76 -18.94 -36.64
CA GLU A 40 -26.23 -20.05 -37.41
C GLU A 40 -25.53 -19.54 -38.68
N GLY A 41 -24.42 -20.18 -39.04
CA GLY A 41 -23.98 -20.31 -40.42
C GLY A 41 -22.85 -19.39 -40.87
N ILE A 42 -21.60 -19.77 -40.55
CA ILE A 42 -20.48 -19.59 -41.49
C ILE A 42 -19.70 -20.91 -41.51
N GLU A 43 -19.80 -21.57 -42.65
CA GLU A 43 -19.11 -22.81 -43.01
C GLU A 43 -17.59 -22.60 -43.08
N ASP A 44 -16.90 -23.68 -42.74
CA ASP A 44 -15.46 -23.86 -42.75
C ASP A 44 -14.83 -23.57 -44.12
N VAL A 45 -13.73 -22.81 -44.12
CA VAL A 45 -12.77 -22.81 -45.22
C VAL A 45 -11.44 -23.27 -44.64
N GLU A 46 -11.14 -24.55 -44.91
CA GLU A 46 -9.82 -25.15 -44.79
C GLU A 46 -8.80 -24.35 -45.62
N GLY A 47 -7.65 -24.05 -45.03
CA GLY A 47 -6.61 -23.31 -45.73
C GLY A 47 -5.26 -23.32 -45.03
N GLY A 48 -4.47 -24.35 -45.35
CA GLY A 48 -3.03 -24.24 -45.60
C GLY A 48 -2.12 -24.01 -44.40
N GLU A 49 -1.47 -25.08 -43.95
CA GLU A 49 -0.23 -25.05 -43.20
C GLU A 49 0.88 -24.49 -44.09
N ASP A 50 1.35 -23.27 -43.83
CA ASP A 50 2.64 -22.78 -44.31
C ASP A 50 3.56 -22.59 -43.09
N ASP A 51 4.44 -23.58 -42.96
CA ASP A 51 5.54 -23.66 -42.01
C ASP A 51 6.58 -22.58 -42.36
N CYS A 52 6.74 -21.59 -41.47
CA CYS A 52 7.78 -20.55 -41.59
C CYS A 52 8.53 -20.47 -40.26
N SER A 53 9.53 -21.34 -40.15
CA SER A 53 10.60 -21.28 -39.14
C SER A 53 11.26 -19.90 -39.12
N PHE A 54 11.16 -19.21 -37.99
CA PHE A 54 11.82 -17.94 -37.74
C PHE A 54 13.16 -18.22 -37.03
N GLU A 55 14.23 -18.38 -37.79
CA GLU A 55 15.59 -18.32 -37.24
C GLU A 55 15.98 -16.85 -37.02
N THR A 56 16.31 -16.50 -35.79
CA THR A 56 16.91 -15.21 -35.43
C THR A 56 18.39 -15.20 -35.79
N PRO A 57 18.92 -14.18 -36.50
CA PRO A 57 20.36 -14.09 -36.70
C PRO A 57 21.04 -13.44 -35.49
N ASP A 58 22.08 -14.11 -35.02
CA ASP A 58 23.04 -13.66 -34.03
C ASP A 58 23.70 -12.32 -34.42
N ALA A 59 23.77 -11.45 -33.43
CA ALA A 59 24.53 -10.20 -33.47
C ALA A 59 25.99 -10.49 -33.12
N SER A 60 26.89 -10.61 -34.11
CA SER A 60 28.31 -10.37 -33.86
C SER A 60 29.09 -10.10 -35.16
N SER A 61 30.15 -9.31 -35.00
CA SER A 61 31.21 -9.00 -35.97
C SER A 61 30.94 -7.83 -36.94
N ALA A 62 31.37 -6.65 -36.49
CA ALA A 62 31.75 -5.55 -37.35
C ALA A 62 33.20 -5.74 -37.81
N SER A 63 33.44 -5.72 -39.12
CA SER A 63 34.70 -5.25 -39.73
C SER A 63 34.52 -4.95 -41.22
N PRO A 64 35.36 -4.08 -41.82
CA PRO A 64 34.99 -3.23 -42.94
C PRO A 64 35.33 -3.87 -44.29
N ASN A 65 34.43 -3.76 -45.28
CA ASN A 65 34.76 -4.13 -46.65
C ASN A 65 34.53 -3.00 -47.66
N GLU A 66 35.65 -2.56 -48.21
CA GLU A 66 35.97 -2.52 -49.63
C GLU A 66 34.86 -2.14 -50.62
N THR A 67 35.14 -1.00 -51.25
CA THR A 67 34.36 -0.42 -52.34
C THR A 67 34.53 -1.24 -53.62
N ILE A 68 33.59 -2.16 -53.89
CA ILE A 68 33.47 -2.79 -55.21
C ILE A 68 32.55 -1.92 -56.08
N LYS A 69 33.15 -1.20 -57.04
CA LYS A 69 32.44 -0.48 -58.10
C LYS A 69 31.90 -1.47 -59.13
N ALA A 70 30.65 -1.88 -58.99
CA ALA A 70 29.91 -2.53 -60.07
C ALA A 70 29.36 -1.47 -61.04
N SER A 71 29.89 -1.47 -62.25
CA SER A 71 29.41 -0.70 -63.39
C SER A 71 28.04 -1.22 -63.81
N MET A 72 26.96 -0.50 -63.46
CA MET A 72 25.63 -0.73 -64.02
C MET A 72 25.41 0.22 -65.18
N THR A 73 25.25 -0.37 -66.36
CA THR A 73 24.86 0.27 -67.60
C THR A 73 23.50 0.95 -67.46
N SER A 74 23.54 2.29 -67.44
CA SER A 74 22.38 3.18 -67.47
C SER A 74 21.61 3.00 -68.77
N THR A 75 20.50 2.25 -68.71
CA THR A 75 19.44 2.36 -69.70
C THR A 75 18.65 3.63 -69.36
N THR A 76 18.84 4.68 -70.17
CA THR A 76 18.12 5.95 -70.09
C THR A 76 16.65 5.75 -70.44
N VAL A 77 15.88 5.24 -69.48
CA VAL A 77 14.42 5.30 -69.52
C VAL A 77 14.04 6.78 -69.41
N THR A 78 13.58 7.35 -70.52
CA THR A 78 13.00 8.69 -70.55
C THR A 78 11.94 8.80 -69.44
N PRO A 79 12.02 9.79 -68.54
CA PRO A 79 11.07 9.92 -67.45
C PRO A 79 9.68 10.12 -68.05
N ARG A 80 8.80 9.13 -67.88
CA ARG A 80 7.40 9.24 -68.28
C ARG A 80 6.85 10.52 -67.65
N ARG A 81 6.57 11.53 -68.49
CA ARG A 81 6.08 12.83 -68.03
C ARG A 81 4.78 12.59 -67.27
N CYS A 82 4.77 13.03 -66.01
CA CYS A 82 3.62 12.91 -65.14
C CYS A 82 2.48 13.78 -65.68
N THR A 83 1.30 13.19 -65.92
CA THR A 83 0.10 13.89 -66.41
C THR A 83 -0.76 14.47 -65.29
N CYS A 84 -0.28 14.46 -64.04
CA CYS A 84 -1.01 15.05 -62.91
C CYS A 84 -1.10 16.57 -63.06
N SER A 85 -2.22 17.13 -62.58
CA SER A 85 -2.40 18.57 -62.50
C SER A 85 -1.27 19.25 -61.71
N ILE A 86 -0.61 20.22 -62.34
CA ILE A 86 0.51 20.98 -61.78
C ILE A 86 0.10 21.65 -60.46
N SER A 87 -1.10 22.25 -60.41
CA SER A 87 -1.59 22.95 -59.22
C SER A 87 -1.77 22.03 -58.01
N VAL A 88 -2.16 20.77 -58.22
CA VAL A 88 -2.26 19.77 -57.14
C VAL A 88 -0.86 19.35 -56.67
N VAL A 89 0.08 19.17 -57.59
CA VAL A 89 1.45 18.74 -57.28
C VAL A 89 2.21 19.82 -56.52
N GLU A 90 2.07 21.08 -56.90
CA GLU A 90 2.67 22.22 -56.18
C GLU A 90 2.08 22.37 -54.78
N ALA A 91 0.74 22.32 -54.65
CA ALA A 91 0.08 22.41 -53.36
C ALA A 91 0.43 21.23 -52.43
N LEU A 92 0.63 20.03 -53.00
CA LEU A 92 1.09 18.85 -52.27
C LEU A 92 2.55 18.96 -51.82
N SER A 93 3.40 19.58 -52.63
CA SER A 93 4.82 19.78 -52.30
C SER A 93 5.00 20.79 -51.17
N GLY A 94 4.13 21.80 -51.09
CA GLY A 94 4.09 22.76 -49.99
C GLY A 94 3.43 22.23 -48.70
N LEU A 95 2.87 21.01 -48.72
CA LEU A 95 2.19 20.45 -47.56
C LEU A 95 3.19 19.78 -46.61
N GLN A 96 3.37 20.36 -45.43
CA GLN A 96 4.18 19.79 -44.37
C GLN A 96 3.53 18.53 -43.79
N ASP A 97 4.34 17.59 -43.32
CA ASP A 97 3.87 16.33 -42.73
C ASP A 97 2.99 16.55 -41.48
N ASN A 98 3.04 17.72 -40.83
CA ASN A 98 2.21 18.12 -39.68
C ASN A 98 1.11 19.14 -39.99
N SER A 99 0.69 19.24 -41.25
CA SER A 99 -0.42 20.13 -41.61
C SER A 99 -1.74 19.72 -40.95
N ASP A 100 -2.53 20.72 -40.53
CA ASP A 100 -3.90 20.55 -40.03
C ASP A 100 -4.81 19.92 -41.12
N ASP A 101 -5.68 19.02 -40.70
CA ASP A 101 -6.72 18.36 -41.48
C ASP A 101 -7.52 19.33 -42.36
N LYS A 102 -7.73 20.58 -41.94
CA LYS A 102 -8.40 21.60 -42.79
C LYS A 102 -7.64 21.87 -44.08
N LYS A 103 -6.30 21.99 -44.02
CA LYS A 103 -5.45 22.17 -45.21
C LYS A 103 -5.46 20.91 -46.07
N GLY A 104 -5.37 19.75 -45.43
CA GLY A 104 -5.50 18.45 -46.07
C GLY A 104 -6.79 18.28 -46.87
N ILE A 105 -7.94 18.56 -46.26
CA ILE A 105 -9.26 18.49 -46.90
C ILE A 105 -9.35 19.44 -48.10
N ARG A 106 -8.83 20.67 -47.99
CA ARG A 106 -8.82 21.63 -49.11
C ARG A 106 -8.03 21.07 -50.30
N LEU A 107 -6.87 20.46 -50.03
CA LEU A 107 -6.06 19.82 -51.06
C LEU A 107 -6.78 18.61 -51.69
N LEU A 108 -7.45 17.78 -50.90
CA LEU A 108 -8.26 16.67 -51.43
C LEU A 108 -9.39 17.18 -52.34
N LYS A 109 -10.10 18.24 -51.94
CA LYS A 109 -11.14 18.88 -52.77
C LYS A 109 -10.57 19.46 -54.07
N LEU A 110 -9.37 20.05 -54.03
CA LEU A 110 -8.67 20.52 -55.22
C LEU A 110 -8.34 19.35 -56.17
N ALA A 111 -7.83 18.24 -55.63
CA ALA A 111 -7.53 17.04 -56.40
C ALA A 111 -8.78 16.43 -57.07
N PHE A 112 -9.95 16.46 -56.42
CA PHE A 112 -11.22 16.07 -57.05
C PHE A 112 -11.57 16.91 -58.27
N LYS A 113 -11.47 18.24 -58.14
CA LYS A 113 -11.71 19.17 -59.26
C LYS A 113 -10.73 18.94 -60.41
N ALA A 114 -9.51 18.51 -60.08
CA ALA A 114 -8.42 18.28 -61.03
C ALA A 114 -8.36 16.84 -61.56
N ARG A 115 -9.47 16.08 -61.54
CA ARG A 115 -9.55 14.70 -62.02
C ARG A 115 -8.63 13.74 -61.26
N LEU A 116 -8.95 13.51 -59.97
CA LEU A 116 -8.28 12.53 -59.09
C LEU A 116 -8.11 11.15 -59.76
N ASP A 117 -9.01 10.78 -60.67
CA ASP A 117 -8.97 9.54 -61.45
C ASP A 117 -7.76 9.44 -62.39
N LEU A 118 -7.23 10.57 -62.86
CA LEU A 118 -6.08 10.65 -63.77
C LEU A 118 -4.73 10.81 -63.03
N MET A 119 -4.75 10.90 -61.70
CA MET A 119 -3.51 11.05 -60.93
C MET A 119 -2.64 9.79 -61.00
N CYS A 120 -1.33 9.99 -61.18
CA CYS A 120 -0.34 8.93 -61.14
C CYS A 120 -0.22 8.36 -59.73
N ARG A 121 0.22 7.10 -59.63
CA ARG A 121 0.35 6.37 -58.36
C ARG A 121 1.20 7.11 -57.33
N ARG A 122 2.32 7.72 -57.76
CA ARG A 122 3.24 8.46 -56.88
C ARG A 122 2.51 9.61 -56.17
N HIS A 123 1.90 10.52 -56.93
CA HIS A 123 1.20 11.66 -56.35
C HIS A 123 -0.05 11.25 -55.57
N LEU A 124 -0.77 10.22 -55.99
CA LEU A 124 -1.93 9.72 -55.25
C LEU A 124 -1.54 9.17 -53.87
N ARG A 125 -0.43 8.44 -53.77
CA ARG A 125 0.10 7.94 -52.48
C ARG A 125 0.53 9.08 -51.57
N THR A 126 1.29 10.04 -52.10
CA THR A 126 1.74 11.22 -51.35
C THR A 126 0.55 12.08 -50.91
N LEU A 127 -0.44 12.28 -51.79
CA LEU A 127 -1.69 12.97 -51.49
C LEU A 127 -2.44 12.28 -50.35
N SER A 128 -2.57 10.95 -50.40
CA SER A 128 -3.27 10.17 -49.36
C SER A 128 -2.62 10.32 -47.99
N SER A 129 -1.30 10.12 -47.90
CA SER A 129 -0.60 10.16 -46.61
C SER A 129 -0.43 11.57 -46.06
N ARG A 130 -0.06 12.55 -46.89
CA ARG A 130 0.25 13.92 -46.40
C ARG A 130 -0.98 14.77 -46.13
N SER A 131 -2.10 14.54 -46.81
CA SER A 131 -3.29 15.37 -46.63
C SER A 131 -3.97 15.12 -45.27
N VAL A 132 -4.40 13.89 -45.03
CA VAL A 132 -5.21 13.51 -43.86
C VAL A 132 -4.66 12.30 -43.11
N GLY A 133 -3.46 11.82 -43.49
CA GLY A 133 -2.81 10.70 -42.82
C GLY A 133 -3.29 9.31 -43.26
N LEU A 134 -3.80 9.13 -44.48
CA LEU A 134 -4.20 7.79 -44.94
C LEU A 134 -2.98 6.88 -45.16
N HIS A 135 -3.10 5.61 -44.77
CA HIS A 135 -2.17 4.57 -45.21
C HIS A 135 -2.17 4.50 -46.73
N ASN A 136 -0.98 4.64 -47.30
CA ASN A 136 -0.82 4.81 -48.75
C ASN A 136 -0.35 3.52 -49.45
N ASN A 137 -0.20 2.40 -48.73
CA ASN A 137 0.22 1.13 -49.31
C ASN A 137 -0.91 0.27 -49.89
N HIS A 138 -1.83 0.91 -50.62
CA HIS A 138 -2.98 0.24 -51.23
C HIS A 138 -3.06 0.50 -52.75
N PRO A 139 -3.82 -0.32 -53.50
CA PRO A 139 -4.10 -0.06 -54.90
C PRO A 139 -4.77 1.30 -55.13
N ASN A 140 -4.55 1.91 -56.31
CA ASN A 140 -5.08 3.23 -56.65
C ASN A 140 -6.60 3.34 -56.49
N LEU A 141 -7.34 2.28 -56.83
CA LEU A 141 -8.80 2.25 -56.69
C LEU A 141 -9.23 2.41 -55.22
N VAL A 142 -8.55 1.70 -54.30
CA VAL A 142 -8.82 1.78 -52.86
C VAL A 142 -8.49 3.19 -52.33
N LEU A 143 -7.34 3.76 -52.72
CA LEU A 143 -6.97 5.11 -52.28
C LEU A 143 -7.96 6.17 -52.77
N LYS A 144 -8.42 6.07 -54.03
CA LYS A 144 -9.43 6.98 -54.60
C LYS A 144 -10.77 6.87 -53.88
N ASP A 145 -11.22 5.66 -53.56
CA ASP A 145 -12.43 5.43 -52.78
C ASP A 145 -12.31 6.02 -51.36
N ARG A 146 -11.22 5.71 -50.65
CA ARG A 146 -10.96 6.24 -49.31
C ARG A 146 -10.91 7.78 -49.31
N ILE A 147 -10.19 8.39 -50.26
CA ILE A 147 -10.15 9.85 -50.44
C ILE A 147 -11.55 10.42 -50.70
N SER A 148 -12.36 9.76 -51.53
CA SER A 148 -13.75 10.18 -51.80
C SER A 148 -14.59 10.18 -50.53
N LYS A 149 -14.49 9.11 -49.73
CA LYS A 149 -15.20 8.98 -48.46
C LYS A 149 -14.75 10.03 -47.44
N VAL A 150 -13.45 10.31 -47.35
CA VAL A 150 -12.90 11.37 -46.49
C VAL A 150 -13.48 12.73 -46.87
N VAL A 151 -13.51 13.08 -48.16
CA VAL A 151 -14.04 14.38 -48.61
C VAL A 151 -15.54 14.51 -48.33
N ARG A 152 -16.31 13.43 -48.48
CA ARG A 152 -17.75 13.42 -48.13
C ARG A 152 -17.99 13.63 -46.64
N HIS A 153 -17.10 13.12 -45.78
CA HIS A 153 -17.18 13.26 -44.32
C HIS A 153 -16.29 14.37 -43.77
N ALA A 154 -15.89 15.34 -44.60
CA ALA A 154 -14.96 16.40 -44.23
C ALA A 154 -15.42 17.23 -43.02
N SER A 155 -16.73 17.43 -42.84
CA SER A 155 -17.30 18.15 -41.69
C SER A 155 -17.20 17.37 -40.38
N ASN A 156 -17.03 16.04 -40.43
CA ASN A 156 -16.95 15.16 -39.27
C ASN A 156 -15.77 14.17 -39.37
N LEU A 157 -14.61 14.69 -39.81
CA LEU A 157 -13.45 13.86 -40.12
C LEU A 157 -12.91 13.12 -38.88
N ALA A 158 -12.98 13.71 -37.68
CA ALA A 158 -12.51 13.08 -36.45
C ALA A 158 -13.29 11.78 -36.15
N VAL A 159 -14.62 11.81 -36.19
CA VAL A 159 -15.46 10.62 -35.99
C VAL A 159 -15.24 9.60 -37.12
N PHE A 160 -15.09 10.07 -38.36
CA PHE A 160 -14.78 9.19 -39.49
C PHE A 160 -13.44 8.45 -39.30
N LYS A 161 -12.41 9.16 -38.81
CA LYS A 161 -11.10 8.59 -38.49
C LYS A 161 -11.15 7.58 -37.35
N VAL A 162 -12.03 7.75 -36.36
CA VAL A 162 -12.24 6.75 -35.29
C VAL A 162 -12.90 5.49 -35.85
N LYS A 163 -13.95 5.64 -36.66
CA LYS A 163 -14.68 4.51 -37.27
C LYS A 163 -13.80 3.69 -38.23
N HIS A 164 -12.91 4.36 -38.96
CA HIS A 164 -12.00 3.76 -39.94
C HIS A 164 -10.53 3.92 -39.52
N HIS A 165 -10.25 3.66 -38.24
CA HIS A 165 -8.94 3.91 -37.64
C HIS A 165 -7.79 3.15 -38.31
N ASP A 166 -8.08 2.00 -38.91
CA ASP A 166 -7.18 1.17 -39.71
C ASP A 166 -6.78 1.81 -41.04
N TRP A 167 -7.47 2.88 -41.48
CA TRP A 167 -7.13 3.59 -42.71
C TRP A 167 -6.09 4.69 -42.50
N PHE A 168 -5.87 5.13 -41.26
CA PHE A 168 -5.05 6.30 -40.96
C PHE A 168 -3.88 5.94 -40.05
N TYR A 169 -2.74 6.60 -40.25
CA TYR A 169 -1.62 6.53 -39.32
C TYR A 169 -2.06 6.96 -37.92
N ARG A 170 -1.62 6.22 -36.88
CA ARG A 170 -1.95 6.50 -35.47
C ARG A 170 -1.65 7.95 -35.05
N SER A 171 -0.59 8.56 -35.58
CA SER A 171 -0.22 9.96 -35.33
C SER A 171 -1.13 11.00 -36.01
N LYS A 172 -2.06 10.57 -36.87
CA LYS A 172 -2.95 11.43 -37.67
C LYS A 172 -4.43 11.19 -37.41
N ARG A 173 -4.78 10.41 -36.38
CA ARG A 173 -6.17 10.20 -35.96
C ARG A 173 -6.29 10.27 -34.45
N PRO A 174 -7.50 10.51 -33.92
CA PRO A 174 -7.76 10.33 -32.50
C PRO A 174 -7.40 8.90 -32.05
N ALA A 175 -7.01 8.77 -30.79
CA ALA A 175 -6.77 7.46 -30.19
C ALA A 175 -8.07 6.66 -30.12
N VAL A 176 -8.00 5.37 -30.41
CA VAL A 176 -9.11 4.42 -30.26
C VAL A 176 -8.77 3.37 -29.20
N ASN A 177 -9.77 2.67 -28.67
CA ASN A 177 -9.53 1.64 -27.65
C ASN A 177 -8.55 0.55 -28.12
N ALA A 178 -8.57 0.18 -29.40
CA ALA A 178 -7.61 -0.77 -29.98
C ALA A 178 -6.14 -0.31 -29.85
N ASP A 179 -5.87 1.00 -29.79
CA ASP A 179 -4.51 1.52 -29.64
C ASP A 179 -3.90 1.20 -28.27
N ARG A 180 -4.75 0.96 -27.26
CA ARG A 180 -4.33 0.55 -25.91
C ARG A 180 -3.91 -0.91 -25.85
N LEU A 181 -4.38 -1.72 -26.79
CA LEU A 181 -4.10 -3.16 -26.82
C LEU A 181 -2.67 -3.45 -27.23
N THR A 182 -2.03 -2.60 -28.01
CA THR A 182 -0.67 -2.80 -28.55
C THR A 182 -0.50 -4.18 -29.20
N VAL A 183 0.03 -5.16 -28.47
CA VAL A 183 0.24 -6.56 -28.90
C VAL A 183 -0.90 -7.50 -28.50
N TYR A 184 -1.79 -7.08 -27.61
CA TYR A 184 -2.92 -7.87 -27.14
C TYR A 184 -4.02 -7.94 -28.19
N ARG A 185 -4.58 -9.14 -28.36
CA ARG A 185 -5.75 -9.35 -29.24
C ARG A 185 -7.05 -8.80 -28.63
N TYR A 186 -7.16 -8.83 -27.31
CA TYR A 186 -8.37 -8.51 -26.57
C TYR A 186 -8.09 -7.55 -25.42
N ALA A 187 -9.02 -6.65 -25.14
CA ALA A 187 -9.00 -5.86 -23.92
C ALA A 187 -9.33 -6.76 -22.72
N PRO A 188 -8.70 -6.54 -21.56
CA PRO A 188 -9.15 -7.19 -20.33
C PRO A 188 -10.57 -6.73 -20.00
N VAL A 189 -11.37 -7.64 -19.43
CA VAL A 189 -12.70 -7.32 -18.90
C VAL A 189 -12.51 -6.67 -17.54
N ALA A 190 -13.21 -5.55 -17.31
CA ALA A 190 -13.23 -4.93 -15.99
C ALA A 190 -13.93 -5.86 -15.00
N LEU A 191 -13.24 -6.20 -13.92
CA LEU A 191 -13.85 -6.96 -12.84
C LEU A 191 -14.84 -6.07 -12.07
N PRO A 192 -15.92 -6.63 -11.52
CA PRO A 192 -16.81 -5.87 -10.65
C PRO A 192 -16.04 -5.32 -9.44
N GLU A 193 -16.48 -4.17 -8.95
CA GLU A 193 -15.93 -3.59 -7.73
C GLU A 193 -16.16 -4.56 -6.56
N PHE A 194 -15.08 -4.89 -5.86
CA PHE A 194 -15.17 -5.77 -4.71
C PHE A 194 -15.74 -5.02 -3.51
N THR A 195 -16.74 -5.62 -2.88
CA THR A 195 -17.31 -5.18 -1.60
C THR A 195 -17.37 -6.37 -0.66
N PHE A 196 -17.39 -6.11 0.65
CA PHE A 196 -17.47 -7.15 1.67
C PHE A 196 -18.28 -6.67 2.88
N ASP A 197 -18.79 -7.64 3.66
CA ASP A 197 -19.45 -7.35 4.93
C ASP A 197 -18.41 -7.14 6.03
N ALA A 198 -18.16 -5.87 6.34
CA ALA A 198 -17.21 -5.46 7.38
C ALA A 198 -17.61 -5.96 8.77
N VAL A 199 -18.91 -5.98 9.11
CA VAL A 199 -19.38 -6.41 10.44
C VAL A 199 -19.10 -7.90 10.61
N ARG A 200 -19.53 -8.70 9.62
CA ARG A 200 -19.31 -10.14 9.64
C ARG A 200 -17.83 -10.49 9.66
N THR A 201 -17.03 -9.83 8.84
CA THR A 201 -15.58 -10.08 8.76
C THR A 201 -14.88 -9.70 10.06
N PHE A 202 -15.26 -8.58 10.67
CA PHE A 202 -14.74 -8.17 11.97
C PHE A 202 -15.09 -9.18 13.05
N GLU A 203 -16.38 -9.52 13.21
CA GLU A 203 -16.85 -10.46 14.24
C GLU A 203 -16.32 -11.89 14.04
N ARG A 204 -16.06 -12.31 12.79
CA ARG A 204 -15.43 -13.61 12.48
C ARG A 204 -14.11 -13.80 13.23
N PHE A 205 -13.33 -12.74 13.37
CA PHE A 205 -11.98 -12.78 13.92
C PHE A 205 -11.85 -12.11 15.29
N ALA A 206 -12.69 -11.14 15.61
CA ALA A 206 -12.70 -10.43 16.88
C ALA A 206 -13.71 -11.00 17.89
N GLY A 207 -14.57 -11.92 17.46
CA GLY A 207 -15.63 -12.54 18.28
C GLY A 207 -16.97 -11.81 18.15
N ALA A 208 -18.07 -12.51 18.47
CA ALA A 208 -19.42 -11.94 18.42
C ALA A 208 -19.56 -10.77 19.41
N GLY A 209 -20.23 -9.69 19.00
CA GLY A 209 -20.42 -8.50 19.86
C GLY A 209 -19.26 -7.49 19.78
N SER A 210 -18.14 -7.86 19.17
CA SER A 210 -16.94 -7.02 19.07
C SER A 210 -17.17 -5.77 18.22
N TRP A 211 -18.01 -5.85 17.17
CA TRP A 211 -18.31 -4.70 16.32
C TRP A 211 -19.05 -3.60 17.09
N GLN A 212 -19.97 -3.99 17.99
CA GLN A 212 -20.74 -3.06 18.80
C GLN A 212 -19.85 -2.38 19.84
N ILE A 213 -18.88 -3.11 20.42
CA ILE A 213 -17.85 -2.54 21.30
C ILE A 213 -17.01 -1.53 20.51
N TRP A 214 -16.51 -1.91 19.34
CA TRP A 214 -15.73 -1.01 18.46
C TRP A 214 -16.49 0.30 18.14
N GLN A 215 -17.77 0.20 17.74
CA GLN A 215 -18.59 1.38 17.44
C GLN A 215 -18.85 2.26 18.68
N ARG A 216 -19.08 1.63 19.84
CA ARG A 216 -19.36 2.32 21.11
C ARG A 216 -18.12 2.99 21.69
N ASP A 217 -16.95 2.36 21.61
CA ASP A 217 -15.79 2.81 22.37
C ASP A 217 -14.73 3.45 21.47
N GLY A 218 -14.77 3.20 20.16
CA GLY A 218 -13.73 3.65 19.22
C GLY A 218 -12.39 2.95 19.44
N THR A 219 -12.33 1.99 20.35
CA THR A 219 -11.16 1.18 20.68
C THR A 219 -11.60 -0.19 21.16
N ILE A 220 -10.81 -1.22 20.88
CA ILE A 220 -11.07 -2.58 21.35
C ILE A 220 -9.78 -3.35 21.50
N VAL A 221 -9.72 -4.17 22.56
CA VAL A 221 -8.70 -5.18 22.80
C VAL A 221 -9.27 -6.54 22.39
N ILE A 222 -8.54 -7.24 21.53
CA ILE A 222 -8.91 -8.56 21.01
C ILE A 222 -7.83 -9.55 21.45
N GLY A 223 -8.17 -10.40 22.41
CA GLY A 223 -7.25 -11.39 22.96
C GLY A 223 -6.97 -12.55 21.99
N GLY A 224 -5.77 -13.10 22.07
CA GLY A 224 -5.43 -14.37 21.45
C GLY A 224 -5.30 -14.40 19.91
N VAL A 225 -5.31 -13.24 19.25
CA VAL A 225 -5.12 -13.14 17.79
C VAL A 225 -3.84 -13.84 17.35
N PHE A 226 -2.77 -13.72 18.13
CA PHE A 226 -1.45 -14.27 17.84
C PHE A 226 -1.08 -15.50 18.69
N ASN A 227 -2.06 -16.22 19.27
CA ASN A 227 -1.79 -17.38 20.12
C ASN A 227 -1.00 -18.51 19.43
N TYR A 228 -1.01 -18.57 18.09
CA TYR A 228 -0.20 -19.54 17.33
C TYR A 228 1.32 -19.33 17.48
N LEU A 229 1.75 -18.16 17.98
CA LEU A 229 3.13 -17.82 18.29
C LEU A 229 3.57 -18.25 19.70
N ARG A 230 2.65 -18.72 20.58
CA ARG A 230 2.95 -19.17 21.95
C ARG A 230 3.73 -20.50 22.02
N GLN A 231 4.43 -20.87 20.95
CA GLN A 231 5.33 -22.02 20.95
C GLN A 231 6.59 -21.64 21.72
N PRO A 232 7.05 -22.43 22.71
CA PRO A 232 8.21 -22.06 23.53
C PRO A 232 9.45 -21.65 22.73
N SER A 233 9.74 -22.36 21.64
CA SER A 233 10.86 -22.03 20.75
C SER A 233 10.71 -20.66 20.09
N VAL A 234 9.48 -20.30 19.68
CA VAL A 234 9.20 -19.02 19.01
C VAL A 234 9.25 -17.88 20.03
N MET A 235 8.66 -18.07 21.21
CA MET A 235 8.73 -17.08 22.28
C MET A 235 10.17 -16.77 22.69
N ASN A 236 10.99 -17.82 22.87
CA ASN A 236 12.41 -17.64 23.18
C ASN A 236 13.15 -16.87 22.08
N SER A 237 12.89 -17.18 20.80
CA SER A 237 13.46 -16.42 19.68
C SER A 237 13.05 -14.95 19.70
N ILE A 238 11.77 -14.64 19.98
CA ILE A 238 11.30 -13.26 20.08
C ILE A 238 12.03 -12.53 21.21
N ASP A 239 12.14 -13.13 22.39
CA ASP A 239 12.84 -12.51 23.52
C ASP A 239 14.32 -12.24 23.22
N VAL A 240 15.00 -13.19 22.58
CA VAL A 240 16.39 -13.02 22.14
C VAL A 240 16.50 -11.93 21.08
N GLU A 241 15.58 -11.82 20.12
CA GLU A 241 15.58 -10.72 19.15
C GLU A 241 15.54 -9.36 19.85
N PHE A 242 14.64 -9.17 20.82
CA PHE A 242 14.59 -7.93 21.59
C PHE A 242 15.90 -7.66 22.34
N ALA A 243 16.50 -8.68 22.94
CA ALA A 243 17.78 -8.56 23.63
C ALA A 243 18.92 -8.16 22.68
N ILE A 244 18.96 -8.71 21.46
CA ILE A 244 19.93 -8.32 20.41
C ILE A 244 19.76 -6.85 20.05
N TYR A 245 18.54 -6.40 19.73
CA TYR A 245 18.32 -5.00 19.36
C TYR A 245 18.62 -4.06 20.53
N LYS A 246 18.32 -4.45 21.77
CA LYS A 246 18.65 -3.68 22.97
C LYS A 246 20.15 -3.58 23.20
N HIS A 247 20.89 -4.67 23.01
CA HIS A 247 22.35 -4.70 23.09
C HIS A 247 22.99 -3.68 22.13
N HIS A 248 22.46 -3.58 20.92
CA HIS A 248 22.94 -2.66 19.88
C HIS A 248 22.28 -1.28 19.90
N HIS A 249 21.44 -0.99 20.89
CA HIS A 249 20.76 0.30 21.00
C HIS A 249 21.63 1.31 21.75
N ARG A 250 22.01 2.41 21.08
CA ARG A 250 22.73 3.51 21.71
C ARG A 250 21.76 4.53 22.33
N ASN A 251 21.96 4.85 23.62
CA ASN A 251 21.30 6.01 24.23
C ASN A 251 22.04 7.29 23.82
N LEU A 252 21.33 8.23 23.20
CA LEU A 252 21.92 9.52 22.81
C LEU A 252 21.91 10.47 24.01
N SER A 253 23.09 10.96 24.41
CA SER A 253 23.26 12.10 25.33
C SER A 253 22.59 11.93 26.70
N GLY A 254 22.72 10.76 27.34
CA GLY A 254 22.17 10.50 28.68
C GLY A 254 20.64 10.56 28.78
N ARG A 255 19.92 10.66 27.65
CA ARG A 255 18.46 10.68 27.64
C ARG A 255 17.92 9.27 27.84
N SER A 256 16.86 9.17 28.65
CA SER A 256 16.10 7.92 28.77
C SER A 256 15.60 7.47 27.41
N ARG A 257 15.58 6.15 27.19
CA ARG A 257 15.01 5.52 26.00
C ARG A 257 13.48 5.73 25.91
N LEU A 258 12.84 6.09 27.02
CA LEU A 258 11.38 6.27 27.15
C LEU A 258 10.62 4.99 26.75
N GLY A 259 11.23 3.83 26.96
CA GLY A 259 10.68 2.52 26.59
C GLY A 259 10.62 2.23 25.08
N TRP A 260 11.31 3.00 24.22
CA TRP A 260 11.28 2.82 22.76
C TRP A 260 12.58 2.23 22.20
N LEU A 261 12.49 1.14 21.46
CA LEU A 261 13.64 0.53 20.80
C LEU A 261 13.79 1.08 19.37
N ARG A 262 14.41 2.26 19.25
CA ARG A 262 14.41 3.08 18.02
C ARG A 262 15.25 2.52 16.87
N ASN A 263 16.03 1.48 17.10
CA ASN A 263 16.77 0.74 16.06
C ASN A 263 16.02 -0.49 15.53
N MET A 264 14.87 -0.85 16.11
CA MET A 264 14.11 -2.07 15.77
C MET A 264 12.91 -1.75 14.88
N PHE A 265 13.14 -1.65 13.56
CA PHE A 265 12.08 -1.45 12.54
C PHE A 265 11.68 -2.72 11.80
N TYR A 266 12.61 -3.68 11.64
CA TYR A 266 12.43 -4.88 10.81
C TYR A 266 12.95 -6.15 11.48
N SER A 267 12.80 -6.26 12.80
CA SER A 267 12.93 -7.57 13.46
C SER A 267 12.05 -8.62 12.76
N LEU A 268 12.42 -9.89 12.85
CA LEU A 268 11.68 -10.97 12.20
C LEU A 268 10.24 -11.04 12.72
N ILE A 269 10.04 -10.78 14.01
CA ILE A 269 8.68 -10.73 14.58
C ILE A 269 7.85 -9.58 14.00
N GLN A 270 8.44 -8.39 13.76
CA GLN A 270 7.75 -7.30 13.07
C GLN A 270 7.42 -7.66 11.62
N GLN A 271 8.34 -8.30 10.90
CA GLN A 271 8.10 -8.76 9.53
C GLN A 271 7.01 -9.83 9.46
N LEU A 272 6.92 -10.69 10.48
CA LEU A 272 5.89 -11.72 10.60
C LEU A 272 4.52 -11.10 10.81
N VAL A 273 4.33 -10.30 11.85
CA VAL A 273 2.98 -9.83 12.20
C VAL A 273 2.38 -8.87 11.18
N ARG A 274 3.22 -8.15 10.41
CA ARG A 274 2.80 -7.31 9.28
C ARG A 274 2.18 -8.08 8.11
N GLN A 275 2.45 -9.38 8.02
CA GLN A 275 1.90 -10.26 6.98
C GLN A 275 0.64 -11.02 7.47
N ASP A 276 0.23 -10.86 8.73
CA ASP A 276 -0.83 -11.67 9.31
C ASP A 276 -2.20 -11.34 8.69
N PRO A 277 -2.90 -12.34 8.12
CA PRO A 277 -4.18 -12.11 7.45
C PRO A 277 -5.27 -11.66 8.41
N VAL A 278 -5.26 -12.11 9.68
CA VAL A 278 -6.32 -11.74 10.63
C VAL A 278 -6.19 -10.29 11.04
N TRP A 279 -4.98 -9.83 11.34
CA TRP A 279 -4.75 -8.42 11.66
C TRP A 279 -5.19 -7.52 10.50
N TYR A 280 -4.79 -7.85 9.27
CA TYR A 280 -5.25 -7.16 8.07
C TYR A 280 -6.78 -7.13 7.95
N ALA A 281 -7.46 -8.28 8.11
CA ALA A 281 -8.92 -8.37 7.97
C ALA A 281 -9.66 -7.51 9.01
N ILE A 282 -9.17 -7.51 10.26
CA ILE A 282 -9.71 -6.67 11.34
C ILE A 282 -9.56 -5.20 11.00
N ILE A 283 -8.37 -4.77 10.54
CA ILE A 283 -8.12 -3.38 10.18
C ILE A 283 -8.97 -2.95 8.98
N ALA A 284 -8.97 -3.72 7.89
CA ALA A 284 -9.76 -3.42 6.71
C ALA A 284 -11.27 -3.27 7.03
N SER A 285 -11.78 -4.11 7.95
CA SER A 285 -13.17 -4.06 8.40
C SER A 285 -13.46 -2.86 9.32
N ALA A 286 -12.50 -2.48 10.17
CA ALA A 286 -12.64 -1.39 11.13
C ALA A 286 -12.55 0.00 10.50
N ARG A 287 -11.93 0.11 9.32
CA ARG A 287 -11.73 1.39 8.63
C ARG A 287 -13.05 2.02 8.18
N PRO A 288 -13.26 3.33 8.40
CA PRO A 288 -14.48 4.02 7.97
C PRO A 288 -14.70 4.01 6.45
N ASP A 289 -13.62 4.12 5.67
CA ASP A 289 -13.64 4.12 4.20
C ASP A 289 -13.78 2.73 3.57
N LYS A 290 -13.72 1.66 4.37
CA LYS A 290 -13.74 0.25 3.94
C LYS A 290 -12.64 -0.06 2.91
N ASN A 291 -11.56 0.72 2.88
CA ASN A 291 -10.47 0.48 1.96
C ASN A 291 -9.75 -0.81 2.36
N TRP A 292 -9.84 -1.81 1.48
CA TRP A 292 -9.17 -3.09 1.64
C TRP A 292 -7.76 -3.10 1.03
N ARG A 293 -7.38 -2.09 0.25
CA ARG A 293 -6.05 -1.96 -0.34
C ARG A 293 -5.11 -1.32 0.67
N LEU A 294 -4.56 -2.14 1.56
CA LEU A 294 -3.71 -1.68 2.65
C LEU A 294 -2.24 -2.03 2.45
N ILE A 295 -1.37 -1.27 3.10
CA ILE A 295 0.07 -1.49 3.17
C ILE A 295 0.57 -1.21 4.57
N THR A 296 1.53 -1.99 5.04
CA THR A 296 2.14 -1.79 6.36
C THR A 296 3.26 -0.76 6.30
N TYR A 297 3.17 0.24 7.17
CA TYR A 297 4.22 1.23 7.39
C TYR A 297 5.16 0.72 8.49
N PRO A 298 6.47 0.60 8.23
CA PRO A 298 7.46 0.22 9.24
C PRO A 298 7.51 1.24 10.37
N TYR A 299 7.51 0.77 11.62
CA TYR A 299 7.54 1.62 12.79
C TYR A 299 8.36 0.97 13.91
N ILE A 300 8.91 1.81 14.79
CA ILE A 300 9.71 1.38 15.93
C ILE A 300 8.88 0.58 16.94
N THR A 301 9.58 -0.27 17.68
CA THR A 301 9.00 -1.12 18.73
C THR A 301 9.06 -0.43 20.08
N LYS A 302 8.08 -0.70 20.94
CA LYS A 302 8.14 -0.38 22.36
C LYS A 302 8.66 -1.60 23.13
N ASP A 303 9.58 -1.37 24.05
CA ASP A 303 10.14 -2.35 24.98
C ASP A 303 10.48 -1.58 26.26
N THR A 304 9.54 -1.47 27.19
CA THR A 304 9.72 -0.72 28.45
C THR A 304 10.24 -1.64 29.53
N ASP A 305 11.31 -1.24 30.21
CA ASP A 305 11.93 -2.03 31.28
C ASP A 305 11.23 -1.86 32.64
N THR A 306 11.41 -2.84 33.53
CA THR A 306 11.09 -2.71 34.95
C THR A 306 12.11 -1.78 35.62
N GLY A 307 11.73 -0.54 35.95
CA GLY A 307 12.67 0.34 36.64
C GLY A 307 12.46 1.85 36.54
N GLY A 308 11.27 2.32 36.14
CA GLY A 308 10.95 3.75 36.22
C GLY A 308 11.28 4.57 34.97
N GLU A 309 11.32 3.95 33.78
CA GLU A 309 11.21 4.72 32.54
C GLU A 309 9.89 5.50 32.54
N THR A 310 9.97 6.81 32.38
CA THR A 310 8.79 7.68 32.30
C THR A 310 8.19 7.58 30.90
N THR A 311 7.08 6.86 30.76
CA THR A 311 6.41 6.66 29.47
C THR A 311 5.06 7.37 29.36
N GLY A 312 4.68 8.15 30.36
CA GLY A 312 3.37 8.80 30.43
C GLY A 312 3.18 9.97 29.47
N PHE A 313 2.15 9.90 28.64
CA PHE A 313 1.68 11.01 27.81
C PHE A 313 0.24 10.74 27.37
N LEU A 314 -0.46 11.77 26.88
CA LEU A 314 -1.72 11.67 26.16
C LEU A 314 -1.63 12.48 24.86
N HIS A 315 -2.16 11.94 23.78
CA HIS A 315 -2.17 12.56 22.46
C HIS A 315 -3.28 12.01 21.55
N LEU A 316 -3.40 12.62 20.37
CA LEU A 316 -4.02 12.06 19.19
C LEU A 316 -2.96 11.94 18.10
N ASP A 317 -2.97 10.82 17.36
CA ASP A 317 -2.17 10.61 16.14
C ASP A 317 -2.69 11.40 14.93
N LEU A 318 -3.35 12.52 15.21
CA LEU A 318 -4.16 13.28 14.27
C LEU A 318 -3.90 14.78 14.44
N ASN A 319 -3.81 15.49 13.33
CA ASN A 319 -3.97 16.94 13.31
C ASN A 319 -5.47 17.22 13.44
N THR A 320 -5.91 17.60 14.64
CA THR A 320 -7.33 17.83 14.93
C THR A 320 -7.94 18.87 14.00
N SER A 321 -7.21 19.95 13.69
CA SER A 321 -7.71 21.07 12.88
C SER A 321 -7.93 20.64 11.42
N LYS A 322 -6.97 19.92 10.81
CA LYS A 322 -7.13 19.34 9.48
C LYS A 322 -8.26 18.31 9.44
N PHE A 323 -8.29 17.40 10.42
CA PHE A 323 -9.36 16.40 10.49
C PHE A 323 -10.75 17.02 10.58
N VAL A 324 -10.95 18.04 11.41
CA VAL A 324 -12.26 18.71 11.51
C VAL A 324 -12.60 19.48 10.22
N GLN A 325 -11.59 19.98 9.51
CA GLN A 325 -11.77 20.71 8.25
C GLN A 325 -12.13 19.79 7.08
N ASP A 326 -11.42 18.68 6.87
CA ASP A 326 -11.52 17.85 5.66
C ASP A 326 -11.51 16.33 5.89
N GLY A 327 -11.41 15.87 7.14
CA GLY A 327 -11.35 14.45 7.50
C GLY A 327 -9.97 13.80 7.35
N SER A 328 -8.92 14.57 7.05
CA SER A 328 -7.54 14.06 6.90
C SER A 328 -7.12 13.20 8.10
N GLY A 329 -6.61 12.00 7.81
CA GLY A 329 -6.14 11.05 8.83
C GLY A 329 -7.23 10.22 9.49
N GLY A 330 -8.52 10.47 9.22
CA GLY A 330 -9.65 9.75 9.84
C GLY A 330 -9.72 8.25 9.55
N ASN A 331 -8.98 7.76 8.56
CA ASN A 331 -8.94 6.33 8.21
C ASN A 331 -7.72 5.60 8.80
N LEU A 332 -6.79 6.34 9.43
CA LEU A 332 -5.53 5.81 9.92
C LEU A 332 -5.69 5.25 11.33
N LEU A 333 -6.08 3.98 11.44
CA LEU A 333 -6.27 3.33 12.73
C LEU A 333 -4.92 3.10 13.42
N SER A 334 -4.82 3.46 14.69
CA SER A 334 -3.69 3.05 15.54
C SER A 334 -3.89 1.58 15.91
N SER A 335 -2.85 0.76 15.71
CA SER A 335 -2.91 -0.65 16.08
C SER A 335 -1.62 -1.15 16.70
N SER A 336 -1.75 -2.02 17.70
CA SER A 336 -0.61 -2.60 18.42
C SER A 336 -0.87 -4.03 18.85
N MET A 337 0.18 -4.85 18.91
CA MET A 337 0.17 -6.18 19.53
C MET A 337 1.05 -6.12 20.76
N SER A 338 0.55 -6.67 21.87
CA SER A 338 1.35 -6.84 23.08
C SER A 338 2.02 -8.21 23.05
N LEU A 339 3.32 -8.26 23.31
CA LEU A 339 4.06 -9.52 23.48
C LEU A 339 4.04 -9.99 24.93
N ASP A 340 3.94 -9.06 25.86
CA ASP A 340 3.77 -9.29 27.29
C ASP A 340 2.30 -9.10 27.70
N ASP A 341 1.90 -9.66 28.85
CA ASP A 341 0.61 -9.35 29.46
C ASP A 341 0.68 -7.94 30.07
N GLU A 342 0.00 -6.98 29.44
CA GLU A 342 -0.11 -5.62 29.97
C GLU A 342 -1.03 -5.60 31.21
N GLU A 343 -0.73 -4.69 32.14
CA GLU A 343 -1.51 -4.47 33.36
C GLU A 343 -1.90 -2.99 33.47
N ALA A 344 -2.78 -2.65 34.43
CA ALA A 344 -3.29 -1.28 34.59
C ALA A 344 -2.20 -0.21 34.83
N ASP A 345 -1.03 -0.62 35.32
CA ASP A 345 0.13 0.23 35.58
C ASP A 345 1.16 0.21 34.45
N GLY A 346 0.95 -0.55 33.38
CA GLY A 346 1.92 -0.80 32.31
C GLY A 346 1.24 -1.07 30.97
N CYS A 347 0.35 -0.19 30.53
CA CYS A 347 -0.46 -0.37 29.32
C CYS A 347 -0.69 0.94 28.55
N THR A 348 -1.53 0.89 27.52
CA THR A 348 -2.03 2.09 26.86
C THR A 348 -3.20 2.64 27.65
N VAL A 349 -3.27 3.96 27.74
CA VAL A 349 -4.41 4.68 28.31
C VAL A 349 -5.25 5.19 27.14
N VAL A 350 -6.58 5.11 27.24
CA VAL A 350 -7.53 5.56 26.22
C VAL A 350 -8.67 6.35 26.86
N VAL A 351 -9.38 7.17 26.10
CA VAL A 351 -10.66 7.77 26.51
C VAL A 351 -11.78 7.13 25.67
N PRO A 352 -12.42 6.04 26.14
CA PRO A 352 -13.43 5.33 25.37
C PRO A 352 -14.60 6.22 24.96
N GLY A 353 -15.00 6.14 23.69
CA GLY A 353 -16.14 6.89 23.18
C GLY A 353 -15.86 8.35 22.80
N PHE A 354 -14.63 8.84 23.03
CA PHE A 354 -14.26 10.23 22.75
C PHE A 354 -14.33 10.60 21.26
N HIS A 355 -14.22 9.62 20.35
CA HIS A 355 -14.31 9.83 18.90
C HIS A 355 -15.59 10.56 18.46
N ARG A 356 -16.68 10.43 19.23
CA ARG A 356 -17.94 11.13 18.98
C ARG A 356 -17.93 12.62 19.34
N HIS A 357 -16.88 13.10 20.01
CA HIS A 357 -16.82 14.42 20.64
C HIS A 357 -15.64 15.29 20.17
N ILE A 358 -14.84 14.80 19.22
CA ILE A 358 -13.64 15.49 18.75
C ILE A 358 -13.92 16.88 18.16
N LYS A 359 -15.06 17.07 17.50
CA LYS A 359 -15.46 18.37 16.91
C LYS A 359 -15.81 19.38 18.00
N GLU A 360 -16.57 18.96 19.01
CA GLU A 360 -16.95 19.78 20.16
C GLU A 360 -15.72 20.15 21.00
N TRP A 361 -14.81 19.20 21.20
CA TRP A 361 -13.55 19.44 21.88
C TRP A 361 -12.64 20.38 21.12
N HIS A 362 -12.48 20.19 19.80
CA HIS A 362 -11.70 21.11 18.98
C HIS A 362 -12.25 22.54 19.06
N ALA A 363 -13.57 22.73 18.93
CA ALA A 363 -14.19 24.04 19.09
C ALA A 363 -13.94 24.64 20.48
N ARG A 364 -13.88 23.82 21.53
CA ARG A 364 -13.53 24.26 22.89
C ARG A 364 -12.06 24.69 22.99
N ARG A 365 -11.14 23.94 22.39
CA ARG A 365 -9.73 24.31 22.29
C ARG A 365 -9.50 25.63 21.56
N LEU A 366 -10.19 25.85 20.44
CA LEU A 366 -10.15 27.12 19.72
C LEU A 366 -10.59 28.30 20.61
N ARG A 367 -11.65 28.12 21.41
CA ARG A 367 -12.08 29.15 22.40
C ARG A 367 -11.04 29.41 23.49
N ARG A 368 -10.19 28.43 23.80
CA ARG A 368 -9.05 28.57 24.74
C ARG A 368 -7.80 29.17 24.07
N GLY A 369 -7.79 29.37 22.76
CA GLY A 369 -6.61 29.80 22.01
C GLY A 369 -5.58 28.67 21.78
N GLU A 370 -6.00 27.41 21.87
CA GLU A 370 -5.15 26.23 21.74
C GLU A 370 -5.25 25.61 20.33
N ASP A 371 -4.62 26.23 19.33
CA ASP A 371 -4.54 25.70 17.96
C ASP A 371 -3.08 25.53 17.49
N PRO A 372 -2.34 24.57 18.05
CA PRO A 372 -1.01 24.27 17.54
C PRO A 372 -1.16 23.60 16.17
N ALA A 373 -0.64 24.26 15.13
CA ALA A 373 -0.46 23.67 13.81
C ALA A 373 0.60 22.55 13.88
N SER A 374 0.18 21.34 14.27
CA SER A 374 1.04 20.16 14.39
C SER A 374 0.40 18.95 13.71
N PHE A 375 1.18 17.91 13.41
CA PHE A 375 0.68 16.68 12.78
C PHE A 375 0.01 15.72 13.76
N THR A 376 0.40 15.82 15.04
CA THR A 376 -0.26 15.15 16.17
C THR A 376 -0.74 16.19 17.17
N THR A 377 -1.72 15.83 18.00
CA THR A 377 -2.29 16.74 18.99
C THR A 377 -1.90 16.30 20.38
N ASN A 378 -1.06 17.08 21.08
CA ASN A 378 -0.75 16.84 22.48
C ASN A 378 -2.00 17.06 23.36
N CYS A 379 -2.38 16.02 24.11
CA CYS A 379 -3.56 16.01 24.97
C CYS A 379 -3.22 16.05 26.47
N SER A 380 -1.94 15.88 26.85
CA SER A 380 -1.50 15.85 28.24
C SER A 380 -1.89 17.11 29.01
N ALA A 381 -1.75 18.29 28.39
CA ALA A 381 -2.11 19.58 28.99
C ALA A 381 -3.48 20.12 28.51
N SER A 382 -3.93 19.73 27.31
CA SER A 382 -5.12 20.29 26.67
C SER A 382 -6.41 19.54 27.01
N TYR A 383 -6.32 18.29 27.48
CA TYR A 383 -7.46 17.49 27.95
C TYR A 383 -7.66 17.62 29.46
N ARG A 384 -8.37 18.70 29.82
CA ARG A 384 -8.47 19.21 31.20
C ARG A 384 -9.56 18.50 32.00
N ALA A 385 -9.62 18.77 33.31
CA ALA A 385 -10.62 18.20 34.23
C ALA A 385 -12.07 18.41 33.75
N GLU A 386 -12.38 19.57 33.17
CA GLU A 386 -13.70 19.84 32.61
C GLU A 386 -14.00 19.03 31.35
N ASP A 387 -12.99 18.67 30.56
CA ASP A 387 -13.16 17.85 29.35
C ASP A 387 -13.36 16.38 29.75
N ARG A 388 -12.63 15.93 30.77
CA ARG A 388 -12.75 14.58 31.33
C ARG A 388 -14.12 14.33 31.96
N ARG A 389 -14.63 15.32 32.70
CA ARG A 389 -15.99 15.25 33.27
C ARG A 389 -17.06 15.15 32.18
N ASP A 390 -16.86 15.85 31.05
CA ASP A 390 -17.87 15.92 30.00
C ASP A 390 -17.78 14.74 29.02
N TRP A 391 -16.59 14.15 28.80
CA TRP A 391 -16.35 13.15 27.75
C TRP A 391 -15.60 11.87 28.19
N GLY A 392 -15.31 11.69 29.48
CA GLY A 392 -14.70 10.49 30.03
C GLY A 392 -13.29 10.70 30.58
N GLU A 393 -12.91 9.92 31.58
CA GLU A 393 -11.53 9.91 32.08
C GLU A 393 -10.62 9.08 31.16
N PRO A 394 -9.32 9.40 31.09
CA PRO A 394 -8.34 8.48 30.52
C PRO A 394 -8.24 7.22 31.40
N GLU A 395 -8.55 6.08 30.81
CA GLU A 395 -8.62 4.78 31.49
C GLU A 395 -7.53 3.82 30.97
N PRO A 396 -6.87 3.05 31.84
CA PRO A 396 -5.97 1.98 31.42
C PRO A 396 -6.70 0.91 30.61
N ALA A 397 -6.13 0.52 29.46
CA ALA A 397 -6.65 -0.51 28.57
C ALA A 397 -5.60 -1.63 28.36
N PRO A 398 -5.40 -2.51 29.36
CA PRO A 398 -4.43 -3.59 29.27
C PRO A 398 -4.78 -4.57 28.15
N CYS A 399 -3.79 -4.88 27.33
CA CYS A 399 -3.87 -5.90 26.29
C CYS A 399 -3.13 -7.18 26.74
N PRO A 400 -3.76 -8.36 26.68
CA PRO A 400 -3.09 -9.60 27.03
C PRO A 400 -1.98 -9.92 26.02
N ALA A 401 -1.00 -10.73 26.44
CA ALA A 401 0.06 -11.20 25.57
C ALA A 401 -0.51 -11.89 24.32
N PHE A 402 0.04 -11.54 23.16
CA PHE A 402 -0.41 -11.97 21.83
C PHE A 402 -1.84 -11.52 21.46
N GLY A 403 -2.41 -10.60 22.22
CA GLY A 403 -3.59 -9.83 21.85
C GLY A 403 -3.24 -8.62 20.99
N ILE A 404 -4.24 -8.07 20.31
CA ILE A 404 -4.12 -6.78 19.63
C ILE A 404 -5.05 -5.75 20.24
N ARG A 405 -4.64 -4.49 20.13
CA ARG A 405 -5.49 -3.33 20.37
C ARG A 405 -5.58 -2.54 19.07
N ILE A 406 -6.79 -2.17 18.69
CA ILE A 406 -7.05 -1.23 17.59
C ILE A 406 -7.81 -0.03 18.16
N THR A 407 -7.51 1.16 17.64
CA THR A 407 -8.04 2.43 18.14
C THR A 407 -8.29 3.37 16.97
N GLN A 408 -9.44 4.04 16.97
CA GLN A 408 -9.76 5.09 16.00
C GLN A 408 -8.85 6.31 16.20
N PRO A 409 -8.43 6.99 15.12
CA PRO A 409 -7.51 8.13 15.21
C PRO A 409 -8.06 9.29 16.05
N GLU A 410 -9.38 9.37 16.22
CA GLU A 410 -10.06 10.39 17.02
C GLU A 410 -10.06 10.10 18.53
N ILE A 411 -9.62 8.92 18.98
CA ILE A 411 -9.57 8.58 20.40
C ILE A 411 -8.30 9.12 21.04
N ILE A 412 -8.46 9.95 22.08
CA ILE A 412 -7.35 10.38 22.92
C ILE A 412 -6.75 9.15 23.59
N HIS A 413 -5.45 8.96 23.41
CA HIS A 413 -4.75 7.84 23.98
C HIS A 413 -3.29 8.15 24.29
N GLY A 414 -2.62 7.23 24.97
CA GLY A 414 -1.21 7.34 25.27
C GLY A 414 -0.73 6.17 26.10
N SER A 415 0.09 6.41 27.12
CA SER A 415 0.67 5.34 27.92
C SER A 415 0.62 5.68 29.42
N THR A 416 0.62 4.64 30.24
CA THR A 416 0.76 4.78 31.69
C THR A 416 2.11 5.45 32.03
N PRO A 417 2.22 6.19 33.16
CA PRO A 417 3.44 6.93 33.49
C PRO A 417 4.70 6.08 33.69
N PHE A 418 4.54 4.88 34.23
CA PHE A 418 5.60 3.91 34.45
C PHE A 418 5.09 2.52 34.02
N SER A 419 5.90 1.48 34.22
CA SER A 419 5.50 0.08 34.14
C SER A 419 6.25 -0.69 35.22
N ASN A 420 5.53 -1.51 36.00
CA ASN A 420 6.15 -2.38 37.01
C ASN A 420 6.63 -3.71 36.41
N ARG A 421 6.33 -3.96 35.13
CA ARG A 421 6.72 -5.16 34.37
C ARG A 421 7.34 -4.75 33.05
N ARG A 422 8.08 -5.67 32.42
CA ARG A 422 8.49 -5.48 31.04
C ARG A 422 7.24 -5.34 30.18
N ARG A 423 7.26 -4.38 29.25
CA ARG A 423 6.15 -4.13 28.33
C ARG A 423 6.67 -3.95 26.91
N SER A 424 6.48 -4.98 26.10
CA SER A 424 6.92 -5.02 24.72
C SER A 424 5.71 -4.97 23.78
N THR A 425 5.67 -3.98 22.89
CA THR A 425 4.57 -3.83 21.91
C THR A 425 5.08 -3.56 20.51
N LEU A 426 4.47 -4.24 19.53
CA LEU A 426 4.69 -4.01 18.11
C LEU A 426 3.56 -3.17 17.55
N ASN A 427 3.87 -2.17 16.72
CA ASN A 427 2.89 -1.22 16.19
C ASN A 427 2.89 -1.25 14.65
N PRO A 428 2.29 -2.26 13.99
CA PRO A 428 2.11 -2.21 12.55
C PRO A 428 1.01 -1.20 12.22
N TRP A 429 1.38 -0.23 11.41
CA TRP A 429 0.45 0.77 10.92
C TRP A 429 0.02 0.40 9.51
N TYR A 430 -1.28 0.42 9.23
CA TYR A 430 -1.79 0.16 7.89
C TYR A 430 -2.27 1.46 7.25
N SER A 431 -1.70 1.79 6.10
CA SER A 431 -2.12 2.93 5.28
C SER A 431 -2.91 2.44 4.07
N GLY A 432 -3.93 3.19 3.66
CA GLY A 432 -4.65 2.96 2.42
C GLY A 432 -3.82 3.33 1.20
N ILE A 433 -3.81 2.45 0.19
CA ILE A 433 -3.26 2.73 -1.14
C ILE A 433 -4.38 3.28 -2.03
N LEU A 434 -4.10 4.36 -2.76
CA LEU A 434 -5.03 4.98 -3.69
C LEU A 434 -5.16 4.17 -5.00
N GLU A 435 -6.12 4.55 -5.85
CA GLU A 435 -6.44 3.79 -7.07
C GLU A 435 -5.31 3.72 -8.11
N ASN A 436 -4.33 4.63 -8.04
CA ASN A 436 -3.16 4.56 -8.91
C ASN A 436 -2.14 3.49 -8.47
N HIS A 437 -2.38 2.78 -7.37
CA HIS A 437 -1.50 1.75 -6.82
C HIS A 437 -0.08 2.25 -6.53
N GLU A 438 0.05 3.54 -6.23
CA GLU A 438 1.33 4.19 -5.96
C GLU A 438 1.23 5.15 -4.78
N ASP A 439 0.25 6.05 -4.77
CA ASP A 439 0.11 7.02 -3.69
C ASP A 439 -0.60 6.41 -2.48
N LEU A 440 -0.20 6.85 -1.29
CA LEU A 440 -0.88 6.53 -0.03
C LEU A 440 -1.89 7.62 0.33
N GLU A 441 -2.84 7.28 1.19
CA GLU A 441 -3.93 8.18 1.59
C GLU A 441 -3.48 9.43 2.35
N ILE A 442 -2.34 9.37 3.05
CA ILE A 442 -1.79 10.50 3.79
C ILE A 442 -0.83 11.26 2.88
N HIS A 443 -1.20 12.50 2.54
CA HIS A 443 -0.38 13.33 1.68
C HIS A 443 0.97 13.67 2.32
N GLY A 444 2.06 13.52 1.55
CA GLY A 444 3.42 13.85 1.99
C GLY A 444 4.14 12.71 2.73
N THR A 445 3.51 11.54 2.86
CA THR A 445 4.21 10.31 3.24
C THR A 445 4.98 9.72 2.06
N LEU A 446 5.63 8.58 2.29
CA LEU A 446 6.23 7.77 1.24
C LEU A 446 5.18 7.22 0.28
N SER A 447 5.56 6.98 -0.97
CA SER A 447 4.77 6.22 -1.95
C SER A 447 4.90 4.70 -1.71
N TRP A 448 4.10 3.91 -2.43
CA TRP A 448 4.23 2.45 -2.48
C TRP A 448 5.64 2.04 -2.92
N SER A 449 6.21 2.65 -3.95
CA SER A 449 7.54 2.29 -4.45
C SER A 449 8.64 2.60 -3.43
N GLU A 450 8.50 3.71 -2.70
CA GLU A 450 9.43 4.08 -1.64
C GLU A 450 9.32 3.14 -0.44
N LEU A 451 8.10 2.78 0.00
CA LEU A 451 7.90 1.77 1.03
C LEU A 451 8.39 0.38 0.60
N ALA A 452 8.19 0.01 -0.66
CA ALA A 452 8.72 -1.23 -1.23
C ALA A 452 10.25 -1.27 -1.16
N ALA A 453 10.93 -0.14 -1.37
CA ALA A 453 12.37 -0.03 -1.15
C ALA A 453 12.72 -0.23 0.33
N CYS A 454 12.04 0.45 1.25
CA CYS A 454 12.27 0.29 2.69
C CYS A 454 12.12 -1.17 3.15
N HIS A 455 11.05 -1.88 2.74
CA HIS A 455 10.83 -3.30 3.10
C HIS A 455 11.81 -4.26 2.41
N ARG A 456 12.26 -3.95 1.19
CA ARG A 456 13.28 -4.75 0.48
C ARG A 456 14.65 -4.60 1.13
N ASP A 457 15.01 -3.38 1.48
CA ASP A 457 16.36 -3.03 1.93
C ASP A 457 16.49 -3.12 3.48
N LEU A 458 15.37 -3.28 4.18
CA LEU A 458 15.22 -3.29 5.64
C LEU A 458 15.71 -1.98 6.29
N GLU A 459 15.45 -0.88 5.59
CA GLU A 459 15.86 0.47 5.99
C GLU A 459 14.69 1.24 6.58
N ALA A 460 14.98 2.01 7.64
CA ALA A 460 13.97 2.82 8.30
C ALA A 460 13.39 3.85 7.32
N PRO A 461 12.07 4.09 7.35
CA PRO A 461 11.45 5.01 6.42
C PRO A 461 11.94 6.44 6.69
N GLY A 462 12.30 7.16 5.62
CA GLY A 462 12.78 8.55 5.70
C GLY A 462 11.72 9.57 6.14
N ARG A 463 10.46 9.13 6.22
CA ARG A 463 9.32 9.88 6.73
C ARG A 463 8.62 9.04 7.79
N GLU A 464 7.89 9.71 8.67
CA GLU A 464 6.90 9.06 9.51
C GLU A 464 5.58 8.91 8.74
N LEU A 465 4.69 8.09 9.26
CA LEU A 465 3.35 7.89 8.71
C LEU A 465 2.51 9.17 8.65
N SER A 466 2.83 10.16 9.48
CA SER A 466 2.25 11.50 9.46
C SER A 466 2.77 12.39 8.31
N GLY A 467 3.81 11.95 7.60
CA GLY A 467 4.56 12.72 6.60
C GLY A 467 5.70 13.55 7.19
N GLN A 468 5.91 13.52 8.50
CA GLN A 468 6.99 14.26 9.15
C GLN A 468 8.35 13.59 8.96
N THR A 469 9.42 14.38 9.12
CA THR A 469 10.76 13.80 9.29
C THR A 469 10.86 13.23 10.71
N PRO A 470 11.42 12.02 10.91
CA PRO A 470 11.56 11.41 12.23
C PRO A 470 12.30 12.31 13.23
N ARG A 471 11.65 12.64 14.36
CA ARG A 471 12.18 13.61 15.35
C ARG A 471 13.47 13.16 16.04
N TYR A 472 13.60 11.85 16.28
CA TYR A 472 14.70 11.26 17.04
C TYR A 472 15.84 10.73 16.17
N GLY A 473 15.86 11.14 14.90
CA GLY A 473 16.78 10.59 13.91
C GLY A 473 16.39 9.19 13.46
N LEU A 474 17.13 8.68 12.48
CA LEU A 474 17.02 7.34 11.95
C LEU A 474 18.38 6.64 12.07
N PRO A 475 18.40 5.30 12.19
CA PRO A 475 19.62 4.54 11.96
C PRO A 475 20.20 4.92 10.58
N GLY A 476 21.50 5.22 10.52
CA GLY A 476 22.17 5.62 9.28
C GLY A 476 22.35 4.49 8.26
N PHE A 477 22.05 3.25 8.67
CA PHE A 477 22.11 2.04 7.85
C PHE A 477 21.16 0.98 8.44
N ARG A 478 20.77 -0.02 7.62
CA ARG A 478 20.00 -1.17 8.10
C ARG A 478 20.73 -1.91 9.22
N PHE A 479 20.01 -2.48 10.18
CA PHE A 479 20.65 -3.31 11.22
C PHE A 479 21.35 -4.52 10.57
N PRO A 480 22.69 -4.68 10.66
CA PRO A 480 23.45 -5.64 9.86
C PRO A 480 23.01 -7.11 9.99
N GLY A 481 22.57 -7.53 11.17
CA GLY A 481 22.04 -8.88 11.41
C GLY A 481 20.62 -9.11 10.88
N SER A 482 19.94 -8.11 10.32
CA SER A 482 18.56 -8.27 9.85
C SER A 482 18.49 -9.17 8.62
N ILE A 483 17.55 -10.11 8.65
CA ILE A 483 17.25 -11.03 7.55
C ILE A 483 15.88 -10.73 6.99
N ILE A 484 15.73 -10.80 5.67
CA ILE A 484 14.41 -10.71 5.01
C ILE A 484 13.67 -12.01 5.27
N MET A 485 12.56 -11.96 6.00
CA MET A 485 11.67 -13.12 6.14
C MET A 485 10.86 -13.29 4.86
N GLU A 486 10.91 -14.48 4.23
CA GLU A 486 10.15 -14.77 3.01
C GLU A 486 8.63 -14.60 3.19
N GLY A 487 7.94 -14.30 2.08
CA GLY A 487 6.48 -14.20 2.02
C GLY A 487 5.78 -15.51 2.35
N SER A 488 4.71 -15.44 3.15
CA SER A 488 3.89 -16.63 3.48
C SER A 488 2.61 -16.76 2.64
N SER A 489 2.24 -15.70 1.92
CA SER A 489 1.09 -15.60 1.02
C SER A 489 1.24 -14.38 0.09
N ALA A 490 0.54 -14.34 -1.04
CA ALA A 490 0.59 -13.19 -1.94
C ALA A 490 -0.07 -11.94 -1.30
N LEU A 491 -1.10 -12.16 -0.48
CA LEU A 491 -1.67 -11.12 0.37
C LEU A 491 -0.61 -10.58 1.33
N GLY A 492 0.07 -11.45 2.08
CA GLY A 492 1.14 -11.07 3.01
C GLY A 492 2.24 -10.25 2.32
N ASP A 493 2.72 -10.71 1.16
CA ASP A 493 3.71 -9.97 0.36
C ASP A 493 3.20 -8.60 -0.10
N THR A 494 1.91 -8.48 -0.43
CA THR A 494 1.30 -7.20 -0.77
C THR A 494 1.24 -6.26 0.42
N LEU A 495 0.94 -6.77 1.63
CA LEU A 495 0.90 -5.98 2.87
C LEU A 495 2.29 -5.44 3.25
N VAL A 496 3.37 -6.12 2.90
CA VAL A 496 4.75 -5.65 3.11
C VAL A 496 5.39 -5.11 1.83
N SER A 497 4.58 -4.64 0.88
CA SER A 497 5.04 -3.91 -0.32
C SER A 497 5.95 -4.69 -1.28
N ARG A 498 5.98 -6.03 -1.18
CA ARG A 498 6.69 -6.91 -2.12
C ARG A 498 5.81 -7.30 -3.30
N GLY A 499 4.50 -7.29 -3.11
CA GLY A 499 3.47 -7.43 -4.14
C GLY A 499 2.64 -6.16 -4.33
N LYS A 500 1.88 -6.10 -5.42
CA LYS A 500 0.87 -5.05 -5.68
C LYS A 500 -0.53 -5.62 -5.54
N TRP A 501 -1.49 -4.78 -5.16
CA TRP A 501 -2.92 -5.14 -5.18
C TRP A 501 -3.48 -5.44 -6.57
N THR A 502 -2.73 -5.15 -7.64
CA THR A 502 -3.05 -5.59 -9.01
C THR A 502 -2.69 -7.05 -9.28
N ASP A 503 -2.01 -7.73 -8.36
CA ASP A 503 -1.69 -9.15 -8.46
C ASP A 503 -2.96 -10.01 -8.32
N PRO A 504 -3.32 -10.83 -9.33
CA PRO A 504 -4.47 -11.72 -9.26
C PRO A 504 -4.46 -12.70 -8.09
N GLN A 505 -3.28 -13.12 -7.60
CA GLN A 505 -3.19 -14.03 -6.47
C GLN A 505 -3.49 -13.30 -5.15
N ALA A 506 -3.02 -12.07 -4.99
CA ALA A 506 -3.34 -11.24 -3.83
C ALA A 506 -4.85 -10.92 -3.78
N THR A 507 -5.47 -10.60 -4.91
CA THR A 507 -6.92 -10.34 -4.97
C THR A 507 -7.73 -11.59 -4.64
N LYS A 508 -7.34 -12.75 -5.16
CA LYS A 508 -7.97 -14.04 -4.85
C LYS A 508 -7.88 -14.38 -3.36
N GLU A 509 -6.73 -14.19 -2.72
CA GLU A 509 -6.55 -14.46 -1.29
C GLU A 509 -7.36 -13.49 -0.43
N LYS A 510 -7.40 -12.21 -0.82
CA LYS A 510 -8.27 -11.21 -0.19
C LYS A 510 -9.76 -11.56 -0.34
N ASP A 511 -10.21 -12.06 -1.50
CA ASP A 511 -11.59 -12.51 -1.70
C ASP A 511 -11.95 -13.68 -0.78
N ILE A 512 -11.01 -14.60 -0.53
CA ILE A 512 -11.21 -15.69 0.44
C ILE A 512 -11.34 -15.13 1.85
N LEU A 513 -10.44 -14.24 2.22
CA LEU A 513 -10.32 -13.75 3.59
C LEU A 513 -11.46 -12.82 4.01
N LEU A 514 -11.89 -11.92 3.11
CA LEU A 514 -12.95 -10.94 3.36
C LEU A 514 -14.32 -11.38 2.81
N GLY A 515 -14.38 -12.46 2.02
CA GLY A 515 -15.62 -12.95 1.42
C GLY A 515 -16.56 -13.64 2.41
N ASP A 516 -17.69 -14.11 1.90
CA ASP A 516 -18.81 -14.65 2.69
C ASP A 516 -18.62 -16.08 3.23
N ASP A 517 -17.50 -16.73 2.97
CA ASP A 517 -17.25 -18.10 3.42
C ASP A 517 -16.36 -18.10 4.66
N ASP A 518 -17.00 -18.10 5.84
CA ASP A 518 -16.29 -18.02 7.13
C ASP A 518 -15.33 -19.21 7.33
N GLU A 519 -15.71 -20.40 6.88
CA GLU A 519 -14.90 -21.60 7.07
C GLU A 519 -13.68 -21.59 6.15
N ARG A 520 -13.88 -21.25 4.87
CA ARG A 520 -12.78 -21.12 3.93
C ARG A 520 -11.78 -20.04 4.36
N ALA A 521 -12.25 -18.94 4.93
CA ALA A 521 -11.39 -17.90 5.49
C ALA A 521 -10.55 -18.43 6.67
N ARG A 522 -11.14 -19.20 7.59
CA ARG A 522 -10.42 -19.80 8.73
C ARG A 522 -9.37 -20.81 8.29
N VAL A 523 -9.71 -21.69 7.33
CA VAL A 523 -8.77 -22.66 6.75
C VAL A 523 -7.60 -21.95 6.09
N TYR A 524 -7.86 -20.89 5.32
CA TYR A 524 -6.82 -20.06 4.72
C TYR A 524 -5.89 -19.45 5.77
N VAL A 525 -6.46 -18.82 6.80
CA VAL A 525 -5.70 -18.21 7.90
C VAL A 525 -4.80 -19.23 8.60
N ALA A 526 -5.31 -20.42 8.92
CA ALA A 526 -4.55 -21.46 9.59
C ALA A 526 -3.34 -21.90 8.74
N ALA A 527 -3.55 -22.14 7.44
CA ALA A 527 -2.50 -22.55 6.51
C ALA A 527 -1.43 -21.47 6.32
N VAL A 528 -1.82 -20.18 6.27
CA VAL A 528 -0.86 -19.07 6.17
C VAL A 528 -0.04 -18.94 7.45
N ARG A 529 -0.68 -19.01 8.62
CA ARG A 529 0.03 -18.88 9.92
C ARG A 529 1.00 -20.01 10.19
N GLU A 530 0.68 -21.23 9.76
CA GLU A 530 1.61 -22.36 9.81
C GLU A 530 2.89 -22.07 9.00
N LYS A 531 2.73 -21.57 7.76
CA LYS A 531 3.87 -21.14 6.92
C LYS A 531 4.65 -20.01 7.56
N MET A 532 3.98 -19.00 8.11
CA MET A 532 4.63 -17.86 8.78
C MET A 532 5.56 -18.31 9.91
N VAL A 533 5.11 -19.24 10.76
CA VAL A 533 5.94 -19.79 11.84
C VAL A 533 7.15 -20.55 11.28
N ALA A 534 6.96 -21.35 10.24
CA ALA A 534 8.06 -22.08 9.60
C ALA A 534 9.12 -21.12 9.04
N ARG A 535 8.69 -20.07 8.31
CA ARG A 535 9.59 -19.04 7.76
C ARG A 535 10.30 -18.22 8.82
N TYR A 536 9.62 -17.90 9.91
CA TYR A 536 10.23 -17.22 11.04
C TYR A 536 11.36 -18.05 11.66
N LYS A 537 11.13 -19.34 11.92
CA LYS A 537 12.16 -20.23 12.48
C LYS A 537 13.37 -20.37 11.57
N GLU A 538 13.13 -20.51 10.26
CA GLU A 538 14.18 -20.54 9.24
C GLU A 538 14.99 -19.24 9.24
N ALA A 539 14.33 -18.09 9.17
CA ALA A 539 15.00 -16.79 9.15
C ALA A 539 15.75 -16.50 10.47
N TYR A 540 15.25 -16.97 11.61
CA TYR A 540 15.88 -16.77 12.91
C TYR A 540 17.27 -17.43 12.99
N SER A 541 17.43 -18.65 12.47
CA SER A 541 18.76 -19.29 12.42
C SER A 541 19.79 -18.48 11.62
N GLN A 542 19.35 -17.80 10.57
CA GLN A 542 20.22 -16.95 9.75
C GLN A 542 20.54 -15.62 10.45
N LEU A 543 19.58 -15.07 11.21
CA LEU A 543 19.78 -13.86 12.00
C LEU A 543 20.88 -14.06 13.02
N GLU A 544 20.89 -15.18 13.76
CA GLU A 544 21.94 -15.49 14.71
C GLU A 544 23.32 -15.58 14.03
N GLU A 545 23.41 -16.30 12.91
CA GLU A 545 24.67 -16.42 12.16
C GLU A 545 25.18 -15.04 11.69
N MET A 546 24.29 -14.21 11.13
CA MET A 546 24.68 -12.91 10.59
C MET A 546 25.01 -11.91 11.68
N GLU A 547 24.30 -11.91 12.80
CA GLU A 547 24.59 -11.04 13.95
C GLU A 547 26.00 -11.31 14.49
N ARG A 548 26.34 -12.59 14.73
CA ARG A 548 27.70 -13.00 15.13
C ARG A 548 28.75 -12.56 14.10
N LYS A 549 28.48 -12.79 12.82
CA LYS A 549 29.42 -12.50 11.73
C LYS A 549 29.71 -11.01 11.58
N PHE A 550 28.69 -10.16 11.65
CA PHE A 550 28.85 -8.71 11.45
C PHE A 550 29.41 -7.98 12.67
N PHE A 551 29.08 -8.44 13.88
CA PHE A 551 29.49 -7.76 15.11
C PHE A 551 30.71 -8.40 15.81
N GLY A 552 31.07 -9.64 15.47
CA GLY A 552 32.25 -10.31 16.01
C GLY A 552 32.23 -10.39 17.54
N GLU A 553 33.26 -9.87 18.20
CA GLU A 553 33.36 -9.80 19.67
C GLU A 553 32.34 -8.84 20.31
N HIS A 554 31.71 -7.97 19.52
CA HIS A 554 30.62 -7.09 19.95
C HIS A 554 29.24 -7.67 19.64
N SER A 555 29.16 -8.94 19.23
CA SER A 555 27.88 -9.60 19.01
C SER A 555 27.21 -9.92 20.36
N TYR A 556 25.88 -9.84 20.39
CA TYR A 556 25.09 -10.18 21.57
C TYR A 556 25.40 -11.60 22.04
N PHE A 557 25.46 -12.54 21.10
CA PHE A 557 25.70 -13.93 21.43
C PHE A 557 27.13 -14.20 21.92
N TYR A 558 28.16 -13.53 21.35
CA TYR A 558 29.52 -13.63 21.87
C TYR A 558 29.60 -13.13 23.32
N CYS A 559 29.00 -11.96 23.59
CA CYS A 559 28.94 -11.39 24.92
C CYS A 559 28.25 -12.34 25.91
N GLN A 560 27.11 -12.91 25.52
CA GLN A 560 26.37 -13.86 26.35
C GLN A 560 27.19 -15.13 26.67
N GLU A 561 27.88 -15.71 25.68
CA GLU A 561 28.70 -16.92 25.85
C GLU A 561 29.92 -16.70 26.76
N HIS A 562 30.46 -15.48 26.79
CA HIS A 562 31.63 -15.12 27.59
C HIS A 562 31.27 -14.42 28.92
N GLY A 563 29.96 -14.27 29.22
CA GLY A 563 29.49 -13.61 30.45
C GLY A 563 29.78 -12.11 30.50
N LEU A 564 29.88 -11.45 29.35
CA LEU A 564 30.06 -10.00 29.23
C LEU A 564 28.72 -9.27 29.37
N GLU A 565 28.77 -8.00 29.81
CA GLU A 565 27.57 -7.18 29.96
C GLU A 565 26.90 -6.90 28.61
N THR A 566 25.59 -7.13 28.54
CA THR A 566 24.80 -6.95 27.31
C THR A 566 23.84 -5.75 27.37
N ASP A 567 23.69 -5.11 28.53
CA ASP A 567 22.67 -4.08 28.80
C ASP A 567 23.02 -2.67 28.30
N GLY A 568 24.12 -2.49 27.56
CA GLY A 568 24.44 -1.25 26.86
C GLY A 568 24.66 -0.01 27.76
N LYS A 569 24.83 -0.19 29.07
CA LYS A 569 24.96 0.92 30.03
C LYS A 569 26.31 1.65 29.95
N ASP A 570 27.36 1.00 29.43
CA ASP A 570 28.75 1.47 29.58
C ASP A 570 29.48 1.79 28.25
N ALA A 571 28.77 1.86 27.11
CA ALA A 571 29.42 2.06 25.81
C ALA A 571 29.99 3.48 25.57
N GLU A 572 29.95 4.39 26.54
CA GLU A 572 30.48 5.76 26.40
C GLU A 572 32.02 5.83 26.33
N GLY A 573 32.75 4.74 26.61
CA GLY A 573 34.21 4.74 26.67
C GLY A 573 34.97 4.29 25.40
N LEU A 574 34.30 3.78 24.37
CA LEU A 574 34.98 3.01 23.29
C LEU A 574 35.14 3.73 21.94
N TYR A 575 34.48 4.87 21.73
CA TYR A 575 34.68 5.67 20.53
C TYR A 575 35.32 7.00 20.92
N GLY A 576 36.60 7.16 20.55
CA GLY A 576 37.39 8.35 20.82
C GLY A 576 36.69 9.63 20.40
N THR A 577 36.79 10.64 21.26
CA THR A 577 36.31 12.00 21.06
C THR A 577 37.15 12.70 19.98
N ASP A 578 36.89 12.41 18.71
CA ASP A 578 37.44 13.18 17.61
C ASP A 578 36.30 13.98 16.93
N ASP A 579 36.48 15.30 16.94
CA ASP A 579 35.67 16.36 16.32
C ASP A 579 34.29 16.69 16.92
N GLU A 580 34.30 17.58 17.92
CA GLU A 580 33.17 18.47 18.24
C GLU A 580 32.98 19.52 17.12
N GLY A 581 32.32 19.09 16.05
CA GLY A 581 31.77 19.97 15.02
C GLY A 581 30.40 20.49 15.42
N ASP A 582 30.38 21.68 16.00
CA ASP A 582 29.28 22.64 16.22
C ASP A 582 27.99 22.36 15.41
N MET A 583 27.09 21.51 15.95
CA MET A 583 25.71 21.40 15.48
C MET A 583 24.78 22.05 16.50
N ASN A 584 24.55 23.34 16.26
CA ASN A 584 23.55 24.16 16.92
C ASN A 584 22.14 23.68 16.51
N VAL A 585 21.61 22.69 17.23
CA VAL A 585 20.20 22.27 17.14
C VAL A 585 19.42 23.04 18.19
N GLY A 586 18.47 23.84 17.72
CA GLY A 586 17.67 24.75 18.53
C GLY A 586 17.04 24.09 19.75
N ASN A 587 17.14 24.81 20.88
CA ASN A 587 16.31 24.65 22.05
C ASN A 587 14.83 24.66 21.63
N ASP A 588 14.16 23.52 21.76
CA ASP A 588 12.71 23.47 21.94
C ASP A 588 12.42 22.59 23.15
N SER A 589 11.79 23.24 24.12
CA SER A 589 11.56 22.84 25.50
C SER A 589 10.49 21.76 25.63
N ASP A 590 10.93 20.57 26.05
CA ASP A 590 10.07 19.58 26.72
C ASP A 590 10.32 19.58 28.25
N ASP A 591 10.81 20.69 28.81
CA ASP A 591 11.10 20.84 30.24
C ASP A 591 10.53 22.14 30.82
N GLU A 592 9.19 22.29 30.79
CA GLU A 592 8.50 23.22 31.68
C GLU A 592 7.24 22.57 32.23
N GLY A 593 7.36 22.05 33.46
CA GLY A 593 6.24 21.45 34.17
C GLY A 593 6.59 20.91 35.55
N ARG A 594 7.46 21.60 36.31
CA ARG A 594 7.71 21.26 37.72
C ARG A 594 8.17 22.47 38.54
N GLU A 595 7.27 23.42 38.77
CA GLU A 595 7.42 24.34 39.91
C GLU A 595 6.73 23.76 41.15
N ASN A 596 7.55 23.57 42.18
CA ASN A 596 7.17 23.12 43.51
C ASN A 596 6.41 24.24 44.24
N GLY A 597 5.11 24.06 44.45
CA GLY A 597 4.36 24.80 45.46
C GLY A 597 4.65 24.26 46.86
N LYS A 598 5.69 24.80 47.52
CA LYS A 598 5.85 24.76 48.98
C LYS A 598 6.17 26.18 49.46
N GLU A 599 5.14 26.97 49.67
CA GLU A 599 5.22 28.05 50.65
C GLU A 599 4.60 27.52 51.95
N GLY A 600 5.47 27.40 52.96
CA GLY A 600 5.06 27.15 54.33
C GLY A 600 4.63 28.47 54.95
N ASP A 601 3.45 28.47 55.54
CA ASP A 601 3.09 29.39 56.59
C ASP A 601 3.97 29.14 57.81
N GLY A 602 4.62 30.20 58.29
CA GLY A 602 5.41 30.21 59.51
C GLY A 602 5.46 31.61 60.11
N ASN A 603 4.60 31.81 61.10
CA ASN A 603 4.83 32.75 62.20
C ASN A 603 5.76 32.09 63.21
#